data_AF-A0A3Q8YF25-F1
#
_entry.id   AF-A0A3Q8YF25-F1
#
_cell.length_a   1.000
_cell.length_b   1.000
_cell.length_c   1.000
_cell.angle_alpha   90.00
_cell.angle_beta   90.00
_cell.angle_gamma   90.00
#
_symmetry.space_group_name_H-M   'P 1'
#
loop_
_entity.id
_entity.type
_entity.pdbx_description
1 polymer ?
#
loop_
_entity_poly.entity_id
_entity_poly.type
_entity_poly.pdbx_seq_one_letter_code
_entity_poly.pdbx_strand_id
1 'polypeptide(L)'
;MAMSSWLSRILNRFRRDERGTVIVEMSIVAPLMLILSAGVFEFGNLIHDKLLMEAGLSDGARFAARCNSALYTNAGLTIDCADTATNIAVFGNPAGTGSPRLYLWQKSDVTISIADPATCRNTVDVNGNVMYLSTTSQVCIVTASGSYPYSVRDSIGLLSLLNISSITLGGSHQERLIRF
;
A
#
# COMPACT_ATOMS: atom_id res chain seq x y z
N MET A 1 -41.93 -56.54 16.97
CA MET A 1 -41.89 -56.67 15.49
C MET A 1 -42.49 -55.48 14.73
N ALA A 2 -43.41 -54.69 15.32
CA ALA A 2 -44.01 -53.52 14.66
C ALA A 2 -43.09 -52.27 14.58
N MET A 3 -42.11 -52.15 15.48
CA MET A 3 -41.24 -50.96 15.56
C MET A 3 -40.18 -50.93 14.46
N SER A 4 -39.67 -52.10 14.04
CA SER A 4 -38.67 -52.22 12.97
C SER A 4 -39.25 -51.95 11.58
N SER A 5 -40.53 -52.29 11.35
CA SER A 5 -41.22 -52.00 10.08
C SER A 5 -41.61 -50.53 9.94
N TRP A 6 -41.76 -49.82 11.06
CA TRP A 6 -42.02 -48.38 11.07
C TRP A 6 -40.74 -47.59 10.78
N LEU A 7 -39.65 -47.93 11.47
CA LEU A 7 -38.30 -47.37 11.22
C LEU A 7 -37.84 -47.58 9.77
N SER A 8 -38.05 -48.77 9.21
CA SER A 8 -37.67 -49.05 7.82
C SER A 8 -38.47 -48.22 6.81
N ARG A 9 -39.75 -47.93 7.09
CA ARG A 9 -40.58 -47.06 6.24
C ARG A 9 -40.14 -45.59 6.29
N ILE A 10 -39.76 -45.08 7.47
CA ILE A 10 -39.20 -43.72 7.61
C ILE A 10 -37.89 -43.60 6.83
N LEU A 11 -36.96 -44.55 7.00
CA LEU A 11 -35.67 -44.55 6.30
C LEU A 11 -35.83 -44.65 4.77
N ASN A 12 -36.78 -45.46 4.29
CA ASN A 12 -37.03 -45.59 2.85
C ASN A 12 -37.71 -44.35 2.26
N ARG A 13 -38.50 -43.61 3.06
CA ARG A 13 -39.04 -42.29 2.68
C ARG A 13 -37.95 -41.23 2.61
N PHE A 14 -37.07 -41.16 3.60
CA PHE A 14 -35.92 -40.25 3.59
C PHE A 14 -34.96 -40.52 2.42
N ARG A 15 -34.70 -41.79 2.09
CA ARG A 15 -33.87 -42.16 0.92
C ARG A 15 -34.47 -41.79 -0.43
N ARG A 16 -35.80 -41.62 -0.49
CA ARG A 16 -36.54 -41.20 -1.71
C ARG A 16 -36.78 -39.69 -1.77
N ASP A 17 -36.38 -38.95 -0.74
CA ASP A 17 -36.63 -37.53 -0.65
C ASP A 17 -35.44 -36.73 -1.19
N GLU A 18 -35.55 -36.31 -2.45
CA GLU A 18 -34.49 -35.57 -3.17
C GLU A 18 -34.47 -34.08 -2.81
N ARG A 19 -35.45 -33.63 -1.99
CA ARG A 19 -35.60 -32.23 -1.56
C ARG A 19 -34.43 -31.74 -0.69
N GLY A 20 -33.69 -32.66 -0.06
CA GLY A 20 -32.53 -32.35 0.77
C GLY A 20 -31.21 -32.23 0.01
N THR A 21 -31.15 -32.67 -1.26
CA THR A 21 -29.91 -32.70 -2.06
C THR A 21 -29.32 -31.31 -2.24
N VAL A 22 -30.18 -30.29 -2.44
CA VAL A 22 -29.75 -28.89 -2.60
C VAL A 22 -29.03 -28.37 -1.35
N ILE A 23 -29.45 -28.79 -0.15
CA ILE A 23 -28.82 -28.38 1.11
C ILE A 23 -27.42 -29.02 1.23
N VAL A 24 -27.27 -30.26 0.77
CA VAL A 24 -25.98 -30.98 0.77
C VAL A 24 -25.00 -30.42 -0.26
N GLU A 25 -25.50 -30.03 -1.45
CA GLU A 25 -24.67 -29.36 -2.44
C GLU A 25 -24.23 -27.98 -1.94
N MET A 26 -25.15 -27.21 -1.36
CA MET A 26 -24.84 -25.90 -0.80
C MET A 26 -23.88 -26.00 0.40
N SER A 27 -23.94 -27.04 1.22
CA SER A 27 -23.04 -27.19 2.37
C SER A 27 -21.57 -27.41 1.96
N ILE A 28 -21.32 -27.89 0.73
CA ILE A 28 -19.98 -28.06 0.18
C ILE A 28 -19.55 -26.82 -0.62
N VAL A 29 -20.45 -26.27 -1.45
CA VAL A 29 -20.11 -25.15 -2.34
C VAL A 29 -20.03 -23.82 -1.58
N ALA A 30 -20.91 -23.57 -0.61
CA ALA A 30 -20.95 -22.32 0.15
C ALA A 30 -19.64 -22.00 0.88
N PRO A 31 -19.05 -22.90 1.70
CA PRO A 31 -17.80 -22.58 2.41
C PRO A 31 -16.65 -22.29 1.43
N LEU A 32 -16.57 -23.01 0.30
CA LEU A 32 -15.57 -22.75 -0.73
C LEU A 32 -15.75 -21.35 -1.33
N MET A 33 -16.98 -20.99 -1.73
CA MET A 33 -17.27 -19.68 -2.31
C MET A 33 -17.03 -18.53 -1.32
N LEU A 34 -17.33 -18.74 -0.02
CA LEU A 34 -17.06 -17.74 1.02
C LEU A 34 -15.58 -17.48 1.21
N ILE A 35 -14.75 -18.53 1.25
CA ILE A 35 -13.28 -18.37 1.36
C ILE A 35 -12.71 -17.66 0.15
N LEU A 36 -13.15 -18.04 -1.06
CA LEU A 36 -12.71 -17.39 -2.30
C LEU A 36 -13.11 -15.90 -2.33
N SER A 37 -14.34 -15.59 -1.93
CA SER A 37 -14.83 -14.21 -1.87
C SER A 37 -14.06 -13.39 -0.85
N ALA A 38 -13.86 -13.93 0.36
CA ALA A 38 -13.04 -13.29 1.39
C ALA A 38 -11.62 -13.03 0.88
N GLY A 39 -11.04 -13.98 0.13
CA GLY A 39 -9.73 -13.81 -0.49
C GLY A 39 -9.70 -12.65 -1.48
N VAL A 40 -10.64 -12.61 -2.42
CA VAL A 40 -10.72 -11.54 -3.43
C VAL A 40 -10.83 -10.16 -2.79
N PHE A 41 -11.68 -10.00 -1.77
CA PHE A 41 -11.84 -8.72 -1.11
C PHE A 41 -10.63 -8.33 -0.25
N GLU A 42 -10.00 -9.28 0.46
CA GLU A 42 -8.82 -9.01 1.30
C GLU A 42 -7.61 -8.62 0.44
N PHE A 43 -7.32 -9.36 -0.63
CA PHE A 43 -6.25 -9.01 -1.56
C PHE A 43 -6.57 -7.77 -2.39
N GLY A 44 -7.85 -7.54 -2.72
CA GLY A 44 -8.29 -6.31 -3.38
C GLY A 44 -8.00 -5.06 -2.54
N ASN A 45 -8.32 -5.11 -1.24
CA ASN A 45 -8.01 -4.04 -0.29
C ASN A 45 -6.51 -3.84 -0.11
N LEU A 46 -5.74 -4.93 -0.02
CA LEU A 46 -4.28 -4.87 0.08
C LEU A 46 -3.64 -4.20 -1.15
N ILE A 47 -4.07 -4.56 -2.36
CA ILE A 47 -3.57 -3.95 -3.61
C ILE A 47 -3.99 -2.47 -3.67
N HIS A 48 -5.23 -2.16 -3.28
CA HIS A 48 -5.71 -0.79 -3.23
C HIS A 48 -4.85 0.09 -2.33
N ASP A 49 -4.53 -0.38 -1.12
CA ASP A 49 -3.66 0.36 -0.19
C ASP A 49 -2.23 0.49 -0.73
N LYS A 50 -1.72 -0.55 -1.38
CA LYS A 50 -0.40 -0.49 -2.03
C LYS A 50 -0.34 0.61 -3.09
N LEU A 51 -1.36 0.71 -3.93
CA LEU A 51 -1.45 1.72 -4.98
C LEU A 51 -1.59 3.14 -4.41
N LEU A 52 -2.40 3.31 -3.36
CA LEU A 52 -2.52 4.60 -2.67
C LEU A 52 -1.20 5.04 -2.04
N MET A 53 -0.44 4.12 -1.44
CA MET A 53 0.88 4.39 -0.90
C MET A 53 1.86 4.83 -1.99
N GLU A 54 1.94 4.10 -3.10
CA GLU A 54 2.83 4.46 -4.22
C GLU A 54 2.48 5.81 -4.83
N ALA A 55 1.19 6.10 -5.00
CA ALA A 55 0.73 7.41 -5.46
C ALA A 55 1.16 8.52 -4.47
N GLY A 56 1.02 8.31 -3.16
CA GLY A 56 1.48 9.24 -2.13
C GLY A 56 2.99 9.49 -2.20
N LEU A 57 3.78 8.42 -2.23
CA LEU A 57 5.24 8.52 -2.33
C LEU A 57 5.68 9.22 -3.61
N SER A 58 5.02 8.96 -4.74
CA SER A 58 5.32 9.63 -6.01
C SER A 58 5.01 11.12 -5.97
N ASP A 59 3.85 11.51 -5.45
CA ASP A 59 3.46 12.92 -5.32
C ASP A 59 4.42 13.69 -4.39
N GLY A 60 4.76 13.10 -3.24
CA GLY A 60 5.72 13.67 -2.29
C GLY A 60 7.12 13.81 -2.90
N ALA A 61 7.60 12.77 -3.59
CA ALA A 61 8.90 12.79 -4.25
C ALA A 61 8.97 13.83 -5.38
N ARG A 62 7.92 13.96 -6.19
CA ARG A 62 7.84 14.97 -7.27
C ARG A 62 7.84 16.39 -6.73
N PHE A 63 7.16 16.63 -5.61
CA PHE A 63 7.22 17.92 -4.92
C PHE A 63 8.63 18.17 -4.39
N ALA A 64 9.20 17.23 -3.64
CA ALA A 64 10.54 17.35 -3.08
C ALA A 64 11.64 17.51 -4.16
N ALA A 65 11.48 16.89 -5.33
CA ALA A 65 12.39 17.03 -6.46
C ALA A 65 12.41 18.45 -7.07
N ARG A 66 11.34 19.22 -6.86
CA ARG A 66 11.20 20.61 -7.36
C ARG A 66 11.33 21.65 -6.25
N CYS A 67 11.22 21.25 -4.99
CA CYS A 67 11.32 22.15 -3.86
C CYS A 67 12.78 22.57 -3.64
N ASN A 68 13.05 23.85 -3.86
CA ASN A 68 14.38 24.43 -3.69
C ASN A 68 14.38 25.36 -2.47
N SER A 69 14.87 24.86 -1.34
CA SER A 69 14.96 25.64 -0.09
C SER A 69 15.80 26.91 -0.24
N ALA A 70 16.82 26.92 -1.11
CA ALA A 70 17.69 28.08 -1.31
C ALA A 70 16.93 29.27 -1.92
N LEU A 71 15.96 29.03 -2.82
CA LEU A 71 15.13 30.12 -3.37
C LEU A 71 14.29 30.80 -2.29
N TYR A 72 13.73 30.01 -1.36
CA TYR A 72 12.95 30.55 -0.25
C TYR A 72 13.84 31.35 0.70
N THR A 73 15.02 30.82 1.05
CA THR A 73 15.98 31.54 1.91
C THR A 73 16.41 32.87 1.28
N ASN A 74 16.64 32.91 -0.04
CA ASN A 74 16.98 34.15 -0.76
C ASN A 74 15.84 35.19 -0.73
N ALA A 75 14.58 34.74 -0.64
CA ALA A 75 13.41 35.58 -0.49
C ALA A 75 13.08 35.92 0.99
N GLY A 76 13.91 35.50 1.95
CA GLY A 76 13.67 35.70 3.39
C GLY A 76 12.57 34.80 3.97
N LEU A 77 12.22 33.72 3.27
CA LEU A 77 11.21 32.73 3.69
C LEU A 77 11.88 31.43 4.14
N THR A 78 11.27 30.75 5.10
CA THR A 78 11.70 29.40 5.55
C THR A 78 10.66 28.38 5.11
N ILE A 79 11.12 27.34 4.39
CA ILE A 79 10.29 26.20 4.03
C ILE A 79 11.00 24.90 4.42
N ASP A 80 10.27 23.99 5.05
CA ASP A 80 10.72 22.61 5.20
C ASP A 80 10.15 21.78 4.03
N CYS A 81 10.99 21.63 3.01
CA CYS A 81 10.65 20.84 1.82
C CYS A 81 10.37 19.37 2.16
N ALA A 82 11.08 18.80 3.14
CA ALA A 82 10.93 17.40 3.52
C ALA A 82 9.61 17.20 4.30
N ASP A 83 9.29 18.10 5.22
CA ASP A 83 8.04 18.05 5.97
C ASP A 83 6.83 18.23 5.04
N THR A 84 6.88 19.23 4.16
CA THR A 84 5.79 19.51 3.21
C THR A 84 5.61 18.35 2.23
N ALA A 85 6.70 17.76 1.74
CA ALA A 85 6.64 16.57 0.90
C ALA A 85 6.02 15.37 1.65
N THR A 86 6.32 15.24 2.94
CA THR A 86 5.78 14.17 3.79
C THR A 86 4.27 14.37 4.03
N ASN A 87 3.84 15.62 4.23
CA ASN A 87 2.42 15.98 4.30
C ASN A 87 1.68 15.62 3.00
N ILE A 88 2.28 15.94 1.85
CA ILE A 88 1.70 15.58 0.55
C ILE A 88 1.63 14.07 0.37
N ALA A 89 2.66 13.33 0.78
CA ALA A 89 2.66 11.88 0.67
C ALA A 89 1.56 11.22 1.51
N VAL A 90 1.40 11.64 2.77
CA VAL A 90 0.46 11.02 3.72
C VAL A 90 -0.97 11.54 3.56
N PHE A 91 -1.17 12.85 3.38
CA PHE A 91 -2.49 13.49 3.40
C PHE A 91 -2.94 14.01 2.03
N GLY A 92 -2.06 13.99 1.01
CA GLY A 92 -2.36 14.54 -0.31
C GLY A 92 -2.45 16.07 -0.37
N ASN A 93 -2.04 16.77 0.68
CA ASN A 93 -2.04 18.23 0.74
C ASN A 93 -0.81 18.76 1.51
N PRO A 94 -0.33 19.98 1.21
CA PRO A 94 0.85 20.54 1.85
C PRO A 94 0.61 20.92 3.33
N ALA A 95 -0.63 21.16 3.74
CA ALA A 95 -0.98 21.55 5.10
C ALA A 95 -0.90 20.40 6.11
N GLY A 96 -0.87 19.15 5.64
CA GLY A 96 -0.84 17.95 6.50
C GLY A 96 -2.12 17.75 7.29
N THR A 97 -3.27 18.23 6.77
CA THR A 97 -4.56 18.17 7.45
C THR A 97 -5.51 17.18 6.77
N GLY A 98 -6.54 16.75 7.49
CA GLY A 98 -7.55 15.81 6.99
C GLY A 98 -7.19 14.35 7.26
N SER A 99 -7.94 13.45 6.61
CA SER A 99 -7.73 12.02 6.75
C SER A 99 -6.50 11.57 5.94
N PRO A 100 -5.62 10.73 6.50
CA PRO A 100 -4.51 10.16 5.75
C PRO A 100 -5.03 9.29 4.58
N ARG A 101 -4.23 9.18 3.52
CA ARG A 101 -4.55 8.36 2.33
C ARG A 101 -4.76 6.89 2.70
N LEU A 102 -4.04 6.42 3.70
CA LEU A 102 -4.11 5.06 4.24
C LEU A 102 -4.61 5.10 5.68
N TYR A 103 -5.36 4.07 6.07
CA TYR A 103 -5.92 3.98 7.42
C TYR A 103 -4.81 3.95 8.48
N LEU A 104 -4.82 4.92 9.40
CA LEU A 104 -3.83 5.10 10.46
C LEU A 104 -2.38 5.31 9.98
N TRP A 105 -2.17 5.71 8.73
CA TRP A 105 -0.83 6.00 8.23
C TRP A 105 -0.35 7.38 8.67
N GLN A 106 0.89 7.44 9.16
CA GLN A 106 1.44 8.62 9.81
C GLN A 106 2.68 9.14 9.09
N LYS A 107 3.06 10.38 9.40
CA LYS A 107 4.30 10.99 8.89
C LYS A 107 5.55 10.21 9.31
N SER A 108 5.52 9.55 10.47
CA SER A 108 6.63 8.70 10.94
C SER A 108 6.88 7.47 10.07
N ASP A 109 5.86 7.03 9.32
CA ASP A 109 5.94 5.84 8.47
C ASP A 109 6.52 6.15 7.09
N VAL A 110 6.77 7.43 6.80
CA VAL A 110 7.30 7.94 5.54
C VAL A 110 8.63 8.65 5.79
N THR A 111 9.62 8.33 4.98
CA THR A 111 10.92 8.98 4.99
C THR A 111 11.19 9.59 3.62
N ILE A 112 11.52 10.88 3.60
CA ILE A 112 11.89 11.60 2.38
C ILE A 112 13.32 12.09 2.55
N SER A 113 14.23 11.51 1.77
CA SER A 113 15.63 11.92 1.70
C SER A 113 15.85 12.78 0.46
N ILE A 114 16.22 14.04 0.67
CA ILE A 114 16.47 15.03 -0.39
C ILE A 114 17.97 15.24 -0.51
N ALA A 115 18.51 15.03 -1.71
CA ALA A 115 19.92 15.30 -2.03
C ALA A 115 20.93 14.57 -1.13
N ASP A 116 20.66 13.31 -0.80
CA ASP A 116 21.60 12.47 -0.04
C ASP A 116 22.96 12.43 -0.76
N PRO A 117 24.06 12.86 -0.11
CA PRO A 117 25.40 12.82 -0.70
C PRO A 117 25.79 11.45 -1.25
N ALA A 118 25.28 10.36 -0.67
CA ALA A 118 25.54 9.00 -1.14
C ALA A 118 24.87 8.68 -2.49
N THR A 119 23.81 9.39 -2.85
CA THR A 119 23.04 9.19 -4.10
C THR A 119 23.39 10.21 -5.18
N CYS A 120 24.14 11.25 -4.84
CA CYS A 120 24.59 12.25 -5.79
C CYS A 120 25.68 11.69 -6.73
N ARG A 121 25.57 12.02 -8.01
CA ARG A 121 26.53 11.64 -9.06
C ARG A 121 27.12 12.90 -9.70
N ASN A 122 28.41 12.86 -10.01
CA ASN A 122 29.06 13.95 -10.74
C ASN A 122 28.55 14.00 -12.18
N THR A 123 28.42 15.20 -12.74
CA THR A 123 27.92 15.40 -14.11
C THR A 123 28.97 15.11 -15.17
N VAL A 124 30.23 15.15 -14.78
CA VAL A 124 31.39 14.88 -15.64
C VAL A 124 32.21 13.77 -14.99
N ASP A 125 32.58 12.77 -15.78
CA ASP A 125 33.49 11.70 -15.37
C ASP A 125 34.95 12.19 -15.27
N VAL A 126 35.82 11.43 -14.61
CA VAL A 126 37.26 11.74 -14.47
C VAL A 126 37.97 11.97 -15.81
N ASN A 127 37.40 11.42 -16.90
CA ASN A 127 37.90 11.54 -18.27
C ASN A 127 37.34 12.76 -19.05
N GLY A 128 36.56 13.64 -18.41
CA GLY A 128 35.95 14.81 -19.06
C GLY A 128 34.68 14.52 -19.87
N ASN A 129 34.15 13.29 -19.81
CA ASN A 129 32.92 12.91 -20.47
C ASN A 129 31.70 13.43 -19.70
N VAL A 130 30.78 14.11 -20.39
CA VAL A 130 29.53 14.60 -19.80
C VAL A 130 28.54 13.45 -19.65
N MET A 131 28.28 13.04 -18.42
CA MET A 131 27.36 11.96 -18.06
C MET A 131 25.92 12.47 -17.88
N TYR A 132 25.77 13.71 -17.40
CA TYR A 132 24.46 14.32 -17.12
C TYR A 132 24.44 15.80 -17.48
N LEU A 133 23.36 16.25 -18.12
CA LEU A 133 23.11 17.67 -18.38
C LEU A 133 22.52 18.32 -17.12
N SER A 134 23.29 19.18 -16.46
CA SER A 134 22.88 19.92 -15.27
C SER A 134 23.57 21.28 -15.21
N THR A 135 22.94 22.26 -14.56
CA THR A 135 23.56 23.56 -14.24
C THR A 135 24.55 23.47 -13.08
N THR A 136 24.48 22.38 -12.31
CA THR A 136 25.35 22.06 -11.17
C THR A 136 26.42 21.03 -11.56
N SER A 137 27.48 20.91 -10.74
CA SER A 137 28.52 19.88 -10.90
C SER A 137 28.06 18.46 -10.53
N GLN A 138 26.93 18.34 -9.83
CA GLN A 138 26.37 17.06 -9.37
C GLN A 138 24.86 17.00 -9.63
N VAL A 139 24.38 15.82 -10.04
CA VAL A 139 22.97 15.46 -10.08
C VAL A 139 22.66 14.59 -8.88
N CYS A 140 21.66 14.98 -8.09
CA CYS A 140 21.21 14.23 -6.93
C CYS A 140 19.80 13.68 -7.13
N ILE A 141 19.42 12.73 -6.28
CA ILE A 141 18.13 12.06 -6.32
C ILE A 141 17.37 12.39 -5.03
N VAL A 142 16.05 12.44 -5.14
CA VAL A 142 15.12 12.43 -4.01
C VAL A 142 14.57 11.02 -3.89
N THR A 143 14.66 10.44 -2.69
CA THR A 143 14.07 9.13 -2.40
C THR A 143 12.96 9.31 -1.38
N ALA A 144 11.74 8.94 -1.75
CA ALA A 144 10.61 8.82 -0.83
C ALA A 144 10.37 7.33 -0.57
N SER A 145 10.38 6.91 0.69
CA SER A 145 10.11 5.54 1.10
C SER A 145 9.04 5.51 2.18
N GLY A 146 8.20 4.48 2.18
CA GLY A 146 7.19 4.29 3.20
C GLY A 146 6.97 2.82 3.53
N SER A 147 6.56 2.57 4.77
CA SER A 147 6.16 1.25 5.23
C SER A 147 4.76 1.31 5.84
N TYR A 148 3.92 0.31 5.58
CA TYR A 148 2.59 0.22 6.15
C TYR A 148 2.29 -1.20 6.65
N PRO A 149 2.08 -1.42 7.96
CA PRO A 149 1.65 -2.71 8.47
C PRO A 149 0.18 -2.95 8.14
N TYR A 150 -0.09 -3.88 7.22
CA TYR A 150 -1.44 -4.19 6.76
C TYR A 150 -2.31 -4.87 7.84
N SER A 151 -1.68 -5.44 8.86
CA SER A 151 -2.35 -6.01 10.04
C SER A 151 -3.23 -5.01 10.81
N VAL A 152 -3.02 -3.71 10.62
CA VAL A 152 -3.78 -2.64 11.28
C VAL A 152 -5.14 -2.43 10.63
N ARG A 153 -5.32 -2.84 9.37
CA ARG A 153 -6.57 -2.68 8.64
C ARG A 153 -7.54 -3.86 8.79
N ASP A 154 -7.00 -5.06 9.08
CA ASP A 154 -7.69 -6.38 9.19
C ASP A 154 -9.11 -6.38 8.64
N SER A 155 -9.24 -6.29 7.30
CA SER A 155 -10.50 -5.91 6.66
C SER A 155 -11.58 -6.98 6.82
N ILE A 156 -11.23 -8.25 6.57
CA ILE A 156 -12.17 -9.39 6.52
C ILE A 156 -11.75 -10.48 7.50
N GLY A 157 -10.59 -10.37 8.13
CA GLY A 157 -10.11 -11.36 9.10
C GLY A 157 -9.63 -12.67 8.46
N LEU A 158 -9.58 -12.78 7.13
CA LEU A 158 -9.12 -14.00 6.46
C LEU A 158 -7.66 -14.30 6.77
N LEU A 159 -6.81 -13.27 6.76
CA LEU A 159 -5.39 -13.42 7.09
C LEU A 159 -5.21 -13.83 8.56
N SER A 160 -5.98 -13.24 9.47
CA SER A 160 -6.04 -13.62 10.87
C SER A 160 -6.50 -15.08 11.06
N LEU A 161 -7.52 -15.50 10.32
CA LEU A 161 -8.01 -16.90 10.30
C LEU A 161 -6.94 -17.89 9.84
N LEU A 162 -6.10 -17.50 8.88
CA LEU A 162 -4.97 -18.29 8.38
C LEU A 162 -3.70 -18.11 9.22
N ASN A 163 -3.77 -17.37 10.32
CA ASN A 163 -2.65 -17.06 11.21
C ASN A 163 -1.48 -16.31 10.52
N ILE A 164 -1.81 -15.47 9.52
CA ILE A 164 -0.90 -14.60 8.78
C ILE A 164 -1.07 -13.17 9.31
N SER A 165 -0.23 -12.75 10.26
CA SER A 165 -0.43 -11.50 11.01
C SER A 165 0.59 -10.39 10.72
N SER A 166 1.63 -10.63 9.92
CA SER A 166 2.77 -9.71 9.76
C SER A 166 3.05 -9.26 8.32
N ILE A 167 2.02 -9.02 7.52
CA ILE A 167 2.21 -8.45 6.18
C ILE A 167 2.50 -6.94 6.30
N THR A 168 3.67 -6.53 5.84
CA THR A 168 4.07 -5.13 5.72
C THR A 168 4.18 -4.75 4.24
N LEU A 169 3.50 -3.67 3.86
CA LEU A 169 3.61 -3.09 2.53
C LEU A 169 4.75 -2.08 2.54
N GLY A 170 5.76 -2.32 1.70
CA GLY A 170 6.87 -1.40 1.46
C GLY A 170 6.76 -0.72 0.10
N GLY A 171 7.17 0.54 0.03
CA GLY A 171 7.27 1.26 -1.24
C GLY A 171 8.42 2.26 -1.22
N SER A 172 9.02 2.48 -2.37
CA SER A 172 10.03 3.51 -2.58
C SER A 172 9.88 4.12 -3.96
N HIS A 173 9.91 5.44 -4.05
CA HIS A 173 9.88 6.18 -5.30
C HIS A 173 11.08 7.13 -5.36
N GLN A 174 11.74 7.17 -6.50
CA GLN A 174 12.92 8.02 -6.73
C GLN A 174 12.65 9.00 -7.85
N GLU A 175 13.01 10.26 -7.62
CA GLU A 175 12.93 11.33 -8.60
C GLU A 175 14.26 12.07 -8.68
N ARG A 176 14.63 12.54 -9.87
CA ARG A 176 15.81 13.38 -10.03
C ARG A 176 15.53 14.75 -9.39
N LEU A 177 16.42 15.21 -8.52
CA LEU A 177 16.37 16.56 -7.96
C LEU A 177 16.70 17.59 -9.05
N ILE A 178 15.84 18.59 -9.19
CA ILE A 178 16.05 19.72 -10.10
C ILE A 178 16.60 20.89 -9.30
N ARG A 179 17.83 21.31 -9.61
CA ARG A 179 18.45 22.53 -9.08
C ARG A 179 18.50 23.57 -10.20
N PHE A 180 18.08 24.78 -9.89
CA PHE A 180 18.13 25.96 -10.75
C PHE A 180 18.85 27.08 -10.01
#